data_AF-A0A7C6BKK0-F1
#
_entry.id   AF-A0A7C6BKK0-F1
#
_cell.length_a   1.000
_cell.length_b   1.000
_cell.length_c   1.000
_cell.angle_alpha   90.00
_cell.angle_beta   90.00
_cell.angle_gamma   90.00
#
_symmetry.space_group_name_H-M   'P 1'
#
loop_
_entity.id
_entity.type
_entity.pdbx_description
1 polymer ?
#
loop_
_entity_poly.entity_id
_entity_poly.type
_entity_poly.pdbx_seq_one_letter_code
_entity_poly.pdbx_strand_id
1 'polypeptide(L)'
;MPEIVNTYREQAPASRFIGIKYDESNRVDGSFAHLWTSWFKHGRFNTLVALQTADWLNTYPEAASFIGLMRHQAGKAFEYWIGLFLPSDTPVPAGFDSLDLPAMELGVCWVKGLEPDIYWQENACIEQLRAQFTSPKPDEDGWLIVLERYQQARFAENEDGVRTLDMVFMLKELNEEEDTGMEMTDMDPVGKFYCAHCRRAMDSDTCPECGKKGTPLDAEDPIYIGELPGKLRNALQIAFSATEIPFNAYSTLGTGFTLSAGDIFESYKIYAPYARSEEAKVAFLSVFEINDDA
;
A
#
# COMPACT_ATOMS: atom_id res chain seq x y z
N MET A 1 16.26 20.80 7.04
CA MET A 1 15.22 19.81 7.38
C MET A 1 14.27 19.75 6.20
N PRO A 2 13.95 18.56 5.69
CA PRO A 2 13.05 18.40 4.57
C PRO A 2 11.63 18.85 4.98
N GLU A 3 10.88 19.36 4.02
CA GLU A 3 9.52 19.85 4.21
C GLU A 3 8.61 19.28 3.13
N ILE A 4 7.44 18.76 3.53
CA ILE A 4 6.40 18.38 2.58
C ILE A 4 5.62 19.64 2.20
N VAL A 5 5.89 20.16 1.01
CA VAL A 5 5.37 21.47 0.54
C VAL A 5 4.09 21.34 -0.29
N ASN A 6 3.74 20.13 -0.71
CA ASN A 6 2.51 19.84 -1.43
C ASN A 6 2.12 18.37 -1.26
N THR A 7 0.82 18.09 -1.28
CA THR A 7 0.25 16.74 -1.22
C THR A 7 -0.99 16.69 -2.10
N TYR A 8 -1.08 15.72 -3.01
CA TYR A 8 -2.23 15.56 -3.89
C TYR A 8 -2.41 14.11 -4.33
N ARG A 9 -3.56 13.83 -4.97
CA ARG A 9 -3.85 12.56 -5.61
C ARG A 9 -3.74 12.70 -7.12
N GLU A 10 -3.23 11.67 -7.77
CA GLU A 10 -3.19 11.55 -9.22
C GLU A 10 -3.66 10.16 -9.65
N GLN A 11 -4.13 10.04 -10.89
CA GLN A 11 -4.44 8.73 -11.47
C GLN A 11 -3.34 8.37 -12.46
N ALA A 12 -2.80 7.16 -12.30
CA ALA A 12 -1.92 6.55 -13.28
C ALA A 12 -2.72 5.52 -14.09
N PRO A 13 -2.64 5.54 -15.43
CA PRO A 13 -3.25 4.50 -16.24
C PRO A 13 -2.51 3.17 -16.04
N ALA A 14 -3.16 2.07 -16.43
CA ALA A 14 -2.50 0.78 -16.52
C ALA A 14 -1.24 0.92 -17.40
N SER A 15 -0.14 0.35 -16.94
CA SER A 15 1.16 0.57 -17.54
C SER A 15 2.09 -0.62 -17.29
N ARG A 16 3.15 -0.68 -18.10
CA ARG A 16 4.28 -1.57 -17.84
C ARG A 16 5.44 -0.73 -17.32
N PHE A 17 5.88 -1.01 -16.10
CA PHE A 17 7.14 -0.51 -15.59
C PHE A 17 8.28 -1.34 -16.18
N ILE A 18 9.15 -0.72 -16.99
CA ILE A 18 10.32 -1.40 -17.56
C ILE A 18 11.58 -0.87 -16.87
N GLY A 19 12.42 -1.77 -16.40
CA GLY A 19 13.54 -1.41 -15.55
C GLY A 19 14.51 -2.54 -15.30
N ILE A 20 15.35 -2.37 -14.29
CA ILE A 20 16.19 -3.45 -13.75
C ILE A 20 15.83 -3.59 -12.28
N LYS A 21 15.56 -4.83 -11.86
CA LYS A 21 15.37 -5.17 -10.46
C LYS A 21 16.70 -5.32 -9.75
N TYR A 22 16.76 -4.79 -8.54
CA TYR A 22 17.84 -4.91 -7.58
C TYR A 22 17.26 -5.43 -6.26
N ASP A 23 18.10 -6.13 -5.52
CA ASP A 23 17.78 -6.60 -4.18
C ASP A 23 18.73 -5.97 -3.15
N GLU A 24 18.54 -6.35 -1.89
CA GLU A 24 19.33 -5.81 -0.78
C GLU A 24 20.84 -6.08 -0.92
N SER A 25 21.25 -7.12 -1.64
CA SER A 25 22.67 -7.39 -1.90
C SER A 25 23.33 -6.36 -2.82
N ASN A 26 22.53 -5.59 -3.57
CA ASN A 26 23.00 -4.48 -4.37
C ASN A 26 23.11 -3.18 -3.57
N ARG A 27 22.67 -3.11 -2.32
CA ARG A 27 22.77 -1.89 -1.50
C ARG A 27 24.22 -1.70 -1.04
N VAL A 28 24.77 -0.50 -1.24
CA VAL A 28 26.12 -0.13 -0.79
C VAL A 28 26.01 1.08 0.11
N ASP A 29 26.56 0.98 1.33
CA ASP A 29 26.52 2.05 2.34
C ASP A 29 25.09 2.60 2.59
N GLY A 30 24.10 1.69 2.61
CA GLY A 30 22.69 2.05 2.83
C GLY A 30 21.95 2.58 1.59
N SER A 31 22.62 2.71 0.43
CA SER A 31 22.10 3.41 -0.74
C SER A 31 22.20 2.61 -2.05
N PHE A 32 21.29 2.92 -2.98
CA PHE A 32 21.33 2.48 -4.38
C PHE A 32 21.87 3.56 -5.35
N ALA A 33 22.36 4.70 -4.85
CA ALA A 33 22.80 5.83 -5.68
C ALA A 33 23.89 5.47 -6.72
N HIS A 34 24.74 4.49 -6.41
CA HIS A 34 25.76 4.01 -7.37
C HIS A 34 25.13 3.29 -8.58
N LEU A 35 23.95 2.67 -8.43
CA LEU A 35 23.20 2.07 -9.53
C LEU A 35 22.60 3.13 -10.46
N TRP A 36 22.10 4.24 -9.90
CA TRP A 36 21.66 5.39 -10.68
C TRP A 36 22.80 5.97 -11.53
N THR A 37 23.99 6.10 -10.95
CA THR A 37 25.19 6.52 -11.69
C THR A 37 25.49 5.56 -12.85
N SER A 38 25.36 4.26 -12.63
CA SER A 38 25.50 3.23 -13.67
C SER A 38 24.44 3.38 -14.77
N TRP A 39 23.19 3.66 -14.43
CA TRP A 39 22.10 3.88 -15.38
C TRP A 39 22.39 5.02 -16.36
N PHE A 40 22.84 6.17 -15.86
CA PHE A 40 23.24 7.30 -16.70
C PHE A 40 24.47 6.98 -17.54
N LYS A 41 25.51 6.40 -16.93
CA LYS A 41 26.76 6.04 -17.63
C LYS A 41 26.53 5.09 -18.80
N HIS A 42 25.62 4.14 -18.65
CA HIS A 42 25.31 3.14 -19.68
C HIS A 42 24.15 3.54 -20.59
N GLY A 43 23.59 4.74 -20.44
CA GLY A 43 22.51 5.24 -21.30
C GLY A 43 21.22 4.42 -21.21
N ARG A 44 20.97 3.73 -20.09
CA ARG A 44 19.79 2.86 -19.92
C ARG A 44 18.48 3.65 -20.01
N PHE A 45 18.45 4.86 -19.43
CA PHE A 45 17.33 5.77 -19.57
C PHE A 45 17.06 6.15 -21.02
N ASN A 46 18.11 6.38 -21.84
CA ASN A 46 17.93 6.73 -23.25
C ASN A 46 17.20 5.62 -24.02
N THR A 47 17.50 4.35 -23.71
CA THR A 47 16.81 3.19 -24.31
C THR A 47 15.32 3.21 -24.01
N LEU A 48 14.94 3.50 -22.76
CA LEU A 48 13.53 3.48 -22.33
C LEU A 48 12.77 4.75 -22.74
N VAL A 49 13.40 5.93 -22.67
CA VAL A 49 12.83 7.19 -23.16
C VAL A 49 12.49 7.11 -24.65
N ALA A 50 13.31 6.41 -25.46
CA ALA A 50 13.04 6.21 -26.88
C ALA A 50 11.77 5.36 -27.16
N LEU A 51 11.23 4.66 -26.16
CA LEU A 51 10.00 3.88 -26.26
C LEU A 51 8.75 4.68 -25.86
N GLN A 52 8.92 5.88 -25.29
CA GLN A 52 7.80 6.75 -24.96
C GLN A 52 7.23 7.40 -26.21
N THR A 53 5.90 7.33 -26.36
CA THR A 53 5.20 7.99 -27.46
C THR A 53 4.61 9.32 -26.98
N ALA A 54 4.36 10.24 -27.92
CA ALA A 54 3.69 11.50 -27.59
C ALA A 54 2.29 11.27 -26.99
N ASP A 55 1.55 10.29 -27.51
CA ASP A 55 0.22 9.92 -27.01
C ASP A 55 0.28 9.38 -25.57
N TRP A 56 1.32 8.59 -25.26
CA TRP A 56 1.57 8.13 -23.90
C TRP A 56 1.84 9.29 -22.94
N LEU A 57 2.74 10.20 -23.32
CA LEU A 57 3.08 11.35 -22.48
C LEU A 57 1.95 12.39 -22.38
N ASN A 58 1.04 12.44 -23.36
CA ASN A 58 -0.16 13.24 -23.27
C ASN A 58 -1.18 12.62 -22.29
N THR A 59 -1.27 11.29 -22.28
CA THR A 59 -2.17 10.55 -21.38
C THR A 59 -1.65 10.55 -19.94
N TYR A 60 -0.35 10.31 -19.75
CA TYR A 60 0.29 10.27 -18.44
C TYR A 60 1.62 11.06 -18.45
N PRO A 61 1.57 12.40 -18.28
CA PRO A 61 2.75 13.26 -18.36
C PRO A 61 3.85 12.90 -17.35
N GLU A 62 3.47 12.43 -16.16
CA GLU A 62 4.43 12.06 -15.12
C GLU A 62 5.27 10.82 -15.49
N ALA A 63 4.89 10.06 -16.52
CA ALA A 63 5.71 8.97 -17.07
C ALA A 63 7.05 9.45 -17.63
N ALA A 64 7.20 10.73 -17.97
CA ALA A 64 8.47 11.31 -18.42
C ALA A 64 9.56 11.31 -17.33
N SER A 65 9.20 11.06 -16.09
CA SER A 65 10.13 11.06 -14.95
C SER A 65 10.92 9.76 -14.84
N PHE A 66 12.15 9.88 -14.33
CA PHE A 66 12.91 8.70 -13.92
C PHE A 66 12.43 8.25 -12.54
N ILE A 67 12.30 6.94 -12.37
CA ILE A 67 11.63 6.36 -11.21
C ILE A 67 12.57 5.38 -10.49
N GLY A 68 12.69 5.57 -9.17
CA GLY A 68 13.02 4.50 -8.24
C GLY A 68 11.71 3.91 -7.73
N LEU A 69 11.49 2.61 -7.94
CA LEU A 69 10.29 1.91 -7.48
C LEU A 69 10.67 0.89 -6.42
N MET A 70 10.03 0.97 -5.28
CA MET A 70 10.19 0.07 -4.14
C MET A 70 8.94 -0.81 -4.03
N ARG A 71 9.15 -2.12 -3.82
CA ARG A 71 8.07 -3.03 -3.41
C ARG A 71 8.38 -3.69 -2.09
N HIS A 72 7.39 -3.64 -1.20
CA HIS A 72 7.45 -4.29 0.11
C HIS A 72 6.25 -5.21 0.30
N GLN A 73 6.50 -6.43 0.75
CA GLN A 73 5.44 -7.36 1.16
C GLN A 73 5.93 -8.17 2.35
N ALA A 74 5.05 -8.38 3.33
CA ALA A 74 5.37 -9.18 4.51
C ALA A 74 5.87 -10.59 4.11
N GLY A 75 7.04 -10.97 4.63
CA GLY A 75 7.65 -12.27 4.37
C GLY A 75 8.31 -12.42 2.99
N LYS A 76 8.36 -11.37 2.16
CA LYS A 76 9.12 -11.36 0.91
C LYS A 76 10.32 -10.42 1.00
N ALA A 77 11.31 -10.68 0.15
CA ALA A 77 12.47 -9.81 0.02
C ALA A 77 12.04 -8.45 -0.56
N PHE A 78 12.66 -7.39 -0.05
CA PHE A 78 12.55 -6.04 -0.60
C PHE A 78 13.03 -6.01 -2.06
N GLU A 79 12.27 -5.32 -2.92
CA GLU A 79 12.66 -5.08 -4.30
C GLU A 79 12.88 -3.58 -4.55
N TYR A 80 14.02 -3.25 -5.15
CA TYR A 80 14.29 -1.91 -5.66
C TYR A 80 14.43 -1.95 -7.17
N TRP A 81 13.73 -1.08 -7.87
CA TRP A 81 13.72 -1.02 -9.32
C TRP A 81 14.12 0.39 -9.76
N ILE A 82 14.89 0.47 -10.83
CA ILE A 82 15.13 1.73 -11.54
C ILE A 82 14.54 1.58 -12.94
N GLY A 83 13.77 2.55 -13.43
CA GLY A 83 13.07 2.42 -14.71
C GLY A 83 12.13 3.57 -15.06
N LEU A 84 11.23 3.31 -15.99
CA LEU A 84 10.15 4.21 -16.41
C LEU A 84 8.83 3.45 -16.61
N PHE A 85 7.72 4.18 -16.47
CA PHE A 85 6.41 3.73 -16.90
C PHE A 85 6.24 3.89 -18.42
N LEU A 86 5.82 2.81 -19.07
CA LEU A 86 5.58 2.72 -20.51
C LEU A 86 4.19 2.12 -20.78
N PRO A 87 3.62 2.27 -21.98
CA PRO A 87 2.37 1.60 -22.36
C PRO A 87 2.43 0.08 -22.08
N SER A 88 1.32 -0.50 -21.63
CA SER A 88 1.25 -1.91 -21.19
C SER A 88 1.67 -2.93 -22.25
N ASP A 89 1.56 -2.59 -23.53
CA ASP A 89 1.94 -3.44 -24.66
C ASP A 89 3.40 -3.26 -25.10
N THR A 90 4.17 -2.40 -24.42
CA THR A 90 5.56 -2.11 -24.79
C THR A 90 6.43 -3.38 -24.68
N PRO A 91 7.13 -3.79 -25.75
CA PRO A 91 8.08 -4.89 -25.70
C PRO A 91 9.27 -4.55 -24.79
N VAL A 92 9.68 -5.50 -23.95
CA VAL A 92 10.80 -5.33 -23.03
C VAL A 92 12.14 -5.45 -23.79
N PRO A 93 12.99 -4.41 -23.79
CA PRO A 93 14.29 -4.49 -24.45
C PRO A 93 15.23 -5.47 -23.75
N ALA A 94 16.16 -6.06 -24.50
CA ALA A 94 17.13 -6.98 -23.94
C ALA A 94 17.95 -6.33 -22.80
N GLY A 95 18.09 -7.05 -21.68
CA GLY A 95 18.80 -6.58 -20.49
C GLY A 95 17.96 -5.74 -19.53
N PHE A 96 16.65 -5.65 -19.77
CA PHE A 96 15.66 -5.11 -18.85
C PHE A 96 14.66 -6.20 -18.44
N ASP A 97 14.05 -5.99 -17.29
CA ASP A 97 12.90 -6.70 -16.77
C ASP A 97 11.67 -5.78 -16.79
N SER A 98 10.52 -6.30 -16.41
CA SER A 98 9.29 -5.51 -16.31
C SER A 98 8.37 -5.94 -15.17
N LEU A 99 7.54 -5.01 -14.72
CA LEU A 99 6.32 -5.28 -13.96
C LEU A 99 5.13 -4.68 -14.70
N ASP A 100 4.05 -5.45 -14.84
CA ASP A 100 2.77 -4.93 -15.27
C ASP A 100 2.03 -4.39 -14.05
N LEU A 101 1.53 -3.16 -14.16
CA LEU A 101 0.85 -2.45 -13.10
C LEU A 101 -0.55 -2.06 -13.58
N PRO A 102 -1.59 -2.26 -12.76
CA PRO A 102 -2.94 -1.86 -13.09
C PRO A 102 -3.03 -0.33 -13.15
N ALA A 103 -4.19 0.19 -13.54
CA ALA A 103 -4.48 1.59 -13.29
C ALA A 103 -4.51 1.80 -11.76
N MET A 104 -4.03 2.95 -11.29
CA MET A 104 -3.84 3.20 -9.86
C MET A 104 -4.25 4.63 -9.51
N GLU A 105 -4.84 4.79 -8.31
CA GLU A 105 -4.86 6.07 -7.63
C GLU A 105 -3.58 6.18 -6.80
N LEU A 106 -2.80 7.23 -7.05
CA LEU A 106 -1.53 7.50 -6.40
C LEU A 106 -1.65 8.72 -5.48
N GLY A 107 -0.99 8.66 -4.34
CA GLY A 107 -0.78 9.78 -3.43
C GLY A 107 0.63 10.32 -3.60
N VAL A 108 0.76 11.61 -3.86
CA VAL A 108 2.04 12.28 -4.12
C VAL A 108 2.32 13.30 -3.03
N CYS A 109 3.52 13.24 -2.47
CA CYS A 109 4.07 14.22 -1.56
C CYS A 109 5.32 14.86 -2.18
N TRP A 110 5.36 16.19 -2.22
CA TRP A 110 6.54 16.94 -2.66
C TRP A 110 7.44 17.25 -1.47
N VAL A 111 8.57 16.55 -1.41
CA VAL A 111 9.57 16.67 -0.35
C VAL A 111 10.65 17.63 -0.80
N LYS A 112 10.64 18.85 -0.24
CA LYS A 112 11.61 19.90 -0.55
C LYS A 112 12.73 19.94 0.49
N GLY A 113 13.99 20.03 0.04
CA GLY A 113 15.13 20.14 0.94
C GLY A 113 16.48 19.95 0.24
N LEU A 114 17.52 19.75 1.03
CA LEU A 114 18.87 19.42 0.56
C LEU A 114 19.05 17.90 0.51
N GLU A 115 19.89 17.40 -0.40
CA GLU A 115 20.36 16.02 -0.34
C GLU A 115 21.40 15.85 0.79
N PRO A 116 21.41 14.72 1.52
CA PRO A 116 20.54 13.55 1.37
C PRO A 116 19.24 13.61 2.19
N ASP A 117 18.94 14.72 2.86
CA ASP A 117 17.84 14.83 3.82
C ASP A 117 16.44 14.63 3.21
N ILE A 118 16.27 14.86 1.91
CA ILE A 118 14.98 14.64 1.21
C ILE A 118 14.64 13.17 0.99
N TYR A 119 15.59 12.25 1.19
CA TYR A 119 15.37 10.81 1.14
C TYR A 119 14.84 10.29 2.49
N TRP A 120 14.31 9.07 2.49
CA TRP A 120 13.76 8.40 3.68
C TRP A 120 12.60 9.15 4.37
N GLN A 121 11.78 9.88 3.60
CA GLN A 121 10.63 10.63 4.13
C GLN A 121 9.31 9.84 4.01
N GLU A 122 9.35 8.51 3.87
CA GLU A 122 8.17 7.67 3.65
C GLU A 122 7.15 7.86 4.77
N ASN A 123 7.59 7.74 6.02
CA ASN A 123 6.70 7.84 7.18
C ASN A 123 6.02 9.21 7.27
N ALA A 124 6.77 10.30 7.04
CA ALA A 124 6.21 11.65 7.05
C ALA A 124 5.17 11.84 5.93
N CYS A 125 5.45 11.29 4.73
CA CYS A 125 4.53 11.35 3.61
C CYS A 125 3.28 10.50 3.86
N ILE A 126 3.42 9.31 4.46
CA ILE A 126 2.29 8.43 4.80
C ILE A 126 1.37 9.10 5.81
N GLU A 127 1.91 9.72 6.86
CA GLU A 127 1.08 10.47 7.83
C GLU A 127 0.35 11.64 7.16
N GLN A 128 1.03 12.35 6.25
CA GLN A 128 0.41 13.45 5.51
C GLN A 128 -0.72 12.96 4.58
N LEU A 129 -0.50 11.84 3.87
CA LEU A 129 -1.51 11.23 3.01
C LEU A 129 -2.69 10.69 3.81
N ARG A 130 -2.44 10.06 4.95
CA ARG A 130 -3.50 9.58 5.86
C ARG A 130 -4.35 10.72 6.39
N ALA A 131 -3.72 11.84 6.76
CA ALA A 131 -4.42 13.00 7.28
C ALA A 131 -5.29 13.72 6.23
N GLN A 132 -4.91 13.68 4.95
CA GLN A 132 -5.63 14.39 3.89
C GLN A 132 -6.56 13.50 3.05
N PHE A 133 -6.20 12.24 2.86
CA PHE A 133 -6.85 11.31 1.94
C PHE A 133 -7.03 9.93 2.59
N THR A 134 -6.01 9.09 2.54
CA THR A 134 -6.02 7.70 3.03
C THR A 134 -4.58 7.17 3.18
N SER A 135 -4.41 6.08 3.90
CA SER A 135 -3.13 5.37 3.95
C SER A 135 -2.88 4.62 2.64
N PRO A 136 -1.62 4.49 2.19
CA PRO A 136 -1.27 3.59 1.10
C PRO A 136 -1.76 2.17 1.34
N LYS A 137 -2.13 1.46 0.28
CA LYS A 137 -2.64 0.09 0.34
C LYS A 137 -1.80 -0.83 -0.52
N PRO A 138 -1.66 -2.11 -0.14
CA PRO A 138 -1.02 -3.08 -1.01
C PRO A 138 -1.85 -3.35 -2.27
N ASP A 139 -1.18 -3.81 -3.33
CA ASP A 139 -1.81 -4.36 -4.54
C ASP A 139 -2.57 -5.66 -4.21
N GLU A 140 -3.32 -6.19 -5.19
CA GLU A 140 -4.03 -7.47 -5.05
C GLU A 140 -3.10 -8.63 -4.65
N ASP A 141 -1.82 -8.57 -5.04
CA ASP A 141 -0.78 -9.54 -4.70
C ASP A 141 -0.15 -9.30 -3.32
N GLY A 142 -0.54 -8.25 -2.60
CA GLY A 142 -0.10 -7.91 -1.26
C GLY A 142 1.15 -7.03 -1.19
N TRP A 143 1.57 -6.38 -2.28
CA TRP A 143 2.73 -5.50 -2.31
C TRP A 143 2.35 -4.04 -2.11
N LEU A 144 3.01 -3.39 -1.15
CA LEU A 144 3.06 -1.94 -1.07
C LEU A 144 4.01 -1.40 -2.15
N ILE A 145 3.53 -0.47 -2.95
CA ILE A 145 4.29 0.20 -4.01
C ILE A 145 4.58 1.64 -3.58
N VAL A 146 5.86 1.97 -3.51
CA VAL A 146 6.37 3.31 -3.20
C VAL A 146 7.34 3.73 -4.30
N LEU A 147 7.28 4.98 -4.74
CA LEU A 147 8.11 5.51 -5.81
C LEU A 147 8.85 6.76 -5.34
N GLU A 148 10.13 6.83 -5.68
CA GLU A 148 10.89 8.07 -5.78
C GLU A 148 10.80 8.54 -7.23
N ARG A 149 10.05 9.62 -7.48
CA ARG A 149 9.89 10.20 -8.82
C ARG A 149 10.79 11.43 -8.99
N TYR A 150 11.78 11.32 -9.86
CA TYR A 150 12.76 12.37 -10.16
C TYR A 150 12.30 13.21 -11.36
N GLN A 151 11.29 14.06 -11.13
CA GLN A 151 10.77 14.95 -12.17
C GLN A 151 11.76 16.08 -12.44
N GLN A 152 12.24 16.22 -13.69
CA GLN A 152 13.28 17.21 -14.02
C GLN A 152 12.91 18.63 -13.59
N ALA A 153 11.66 19.06 -13.74
CA ALA A 153 11.21 20.40 -13.39
C ALA A 153 11.25 20.70 -11.88
N ARG A 154 11.23 19.67 -11.01
CA ARG A 154 11.18 19.81 -9.55
C ARG A 154 12.47 19.36 -8.87
N PHE A 155 13.11 18.32 -9.40
CA PHE A 155 14.33 17.75 -8.84
C PHE A 155 15.61 18.48 -9.29
N ALA A 156 15.53 19.33 -10.32
CA ALA A 156 16.65 20.18 -10.69
C ALA A 156 17.06 21.07 -9.51
N GLU A 157 18.37 21.14 -9.27
CA GLU A 157 18.96 21.96 -8.22
C GLU A 157 18.73 23.45 -8.48
N ASN A 158 18.25 24.17 -7.47
CA ASN A 158 18.20 25.63 -7.50
C ASN A 158 19.52 26.24 -7.01
N GLU A 159 19.63 27.58 -7.01
CA GLU A 159 20.86 28.28 -6.60
C GLU A 159 21.32 27.98 -5.17
N ASP A 160 20.42 27.52 -4.30
CA ASP A 160 20.68 27.20 -2.90
C ASP A 160 20.97 25.70 -2.67
N GLY A 161 21.07 24.88 -3.72
CA GLY A 161 21.24 23.43 -3.61
C GLY A 161 19.96 22.66 -3.28
N VAL A 162 18.82 23.36 -3.18
CA VAL A 162 17.54 22.78 -2.79
C VAL A 162 16.85 22.13 -3.98
N ARG A 163 16.26 20.97 -3.73
CA ARG A 163 15.53 20.16 -4.70
C ARG A 163 14.16 19.79 -4.16
N THR A 164 13.27 19.34 -5.02
CA THR A 164 12.00 18.71 -4.63
C THR A 164 11.93 17.31 -5.23
N LEU A 165 11.83 16.31 -4.36
CA LEU A 165 11.59 14.92 -4.71
C LEU A 165 10.10 14.63 -4.58
N ASP A 166 9.53 13.92 -5.54
CA ASP A 166 8.19 13.39 -5.43
C ASP A 166 8.27 12.01 -4.79
N MET A 167 7.73 11.88 -3.58
CA MET A 167 7.45 10.58 -2.98
C MET A 167 6.03 10.19 -3.31
N VAL A 168 5.87 9.06 -3.99
CA VAL A 168 4.59 8.61 -4.55
C VAL A 168 4.23 7.26 -3.96
N PHE A 169 2.97 7.08 -3.62
CA PHE A 169 2.46 5.87 -2.98
C PHE A 169 1.21 5.41 -3.71
N MET A 170 1.06 4.11 -3.90
CA MET A 170 -0.22 3.58 -4.36
C MET A 170 -1.26 3.65 -3.22
N LEU A 171 -2.38 4.31 -3.47
CA LEU A 171 -3.50 4.40 -2.54
C LEU A 171 -4.53 3.31 -2.80
N LYS A 172 -4.80 2.99 -4.07
CA LYS A 172 -5.58 1.83 -4.51
C LYS A 172 -5.36 1.53 -5.99
N GLU A 173 -5.69 0.31 -6.39
CA GLU A 173 -5.91 -0.04 -7.79
C GLU A 173 -7.23 0.57 -8.30
N LEU A 174 -7.27 0.90 -9.58
CA LEU A 174 -8.45 1.36 -10.30
C LEU A 174 -8.90 0.23 -11.21
N ASN A 175 -9.95 -0.48 -10.82
CA ASN A 175 -10.56 -1.50 -11.64
C ASN A 175 -11.50 -0.84 -12.66
N GLU A 176 -11.54 -1.35 -13.89
CA GLU A 176 -12.33 -0.79 -15.02
C GLU A 176 -13.85 -0.69 -14.71
N GLU A 177 -14.34 -1.32 -13.63
CA GLU A 177 -15.73 -1.27 -13.19
C GLU A 177 -16.05 -0.17 -12.15
N GLU A 178 -15.06 0.57 -11.62
CA GLU A 178 -15.29 1.60 -10.58
C GLU A 178 -15.49 3.04 -11.11
N ASP A 179 -15.53 3.27 -12.44
CA ASP A 179 -15.81 4.60 -13.00
C ASP A 179 -17.31 4.89 -13.14
N THR A 180 -17.99 5.00 -12.01
CA THR A 180 -19.09 5.96 -11.86
C THR A 180 -19.01 6.51 -10.45
N GLY A 181 -18.69 7.80 -10.33
CA GLY A 181 -18.42 8.48 -9.06
C GLY A 181 -19.28 7.98 -7.89
N MET A 182 -18.62 7.39 -6.90
CA MET A 182 -19.23 7.06 -5.63
C MET A 182 -18.91 8.19 -4.64
N GLU A 183 -19.92 9.04 -4.41
CA GLU A 183 -20.23 9.47 -3.05
C GLU A 183 -20.16 8.25 -2.12
N MET A 184 -19.71 8.41 -0.87
CA MET A 184 -19.72 7.38 0.17
C MET A 184 -21.00 6.53 0.08
N THR A 185 -20.92 5.35 -0.54
CA THR A 185 -22.05 4.43 -0.54
C THR A 185 -21.99 3.67 0.77
N ASP A 186 -23.01 3.90 1.58
CA ASP A 186 -23.38 3.03 2.69
C ASP A 186 -23.16 1.56 2.29
N MET A 187 -22.54 0.77 3.19
CA MET A 187 -22.37 -0.67 3.03
C MET A 187 -23.75 -1.34 3.03
N ASP A 188 -24.48 -1.27 1.91
CA ASP A 188 -25.81 -1.84 1.79
C ASP A 188 -25.70 -3.38 1.81
N PRO A 189 -26.27 -4.06 2.82
CA PRO A 189 -26.20 -5.51 2.93
C PRO A 189 -27.10 -6.24 1.91
N VAL A 190 -27.80 -5.51 1.03
CA VAL A 190 -28.69 -6.09 0.01
C VAL A 190 -27.97 -7.14 -0.84
N GLY A 191 -28.54 -8.36 -0.86
CA GLY A 191 -28.05 -9.49 -1.64
C GLY A 191 -26.94 -10.30 -0.96
N LYS A 192 -26.44 -9.89 0.21
CA LYS A 192 -25.42 -10.61 0.97
C LYS A 192 -26.00 -11.47 2.08
N PHE A 193 -25.23 -12.48 2.46
CA PHE A 193 -25.56 -13.43 3.51
C PHE A 193 -24.51 -13.43 4.62
N TYR A 194 -24.97 -13.64 5.85
CA TYR A 194 -24.15 -13.79 7.04
C TYR A 194 -24.12 -15.25 7.49
N CYS A 195 -22.91 -15.76 7.76
CA CYS A 195 -22.75 -17.05 8.42
C CYS A 195 -22.56 -16.85 9.93
N ALA A 196 -23.55 -17.21 10.75
CA ALA A 196 -23.45 -17.11 12.21
C ALA A 196 -22.37 -18.03 12.82
N HIS A 197 -21.92 -19.06 12.10
CA HIS A 197 -20.89 -19.98 12.57
C HIS A 197 -19.48 -19.44 12.33
N CYS A 198 -19.17 -19.02 11.11
CA CYS A 198 -17.86 -18.47 10.76
C CYS A 198 -17.77 -16.96 11.03
N ARG A 199 -18.91 -16.30 11.25
CA ARG A 199 -19.06 -14.86 11.45
C ARG A 199 -18.48 -14.06 10.28
N ARG A 200 -18.96 -14.33 9.06
CA ARG A 200 -18.46 -13.71 7.81
C ARG A 200 -19.62 -13.35 6.89
N ALA A 201 -19.42 -12.31 6.09
CA ALA A 201 -20.29 -11.92 4.99
C ALA A 201 -19.96 -12.75 3.74
N MET A 202 -20.97 -13.05 2.93
CA MET A 202 -20.90 -14.01 1.82
C MET A 202 -21.87 -13.61 0.70
N ASP A 203 -21.54 -13.96 -0.54
CA ASP A 203 -22.39 -13.65 -1.70
C ASP A 203 -23.40 -14.78 -2.03
N SER A 204 -23.38 -15.88 -1.27
CA SER A 204 -24.32 -16.98 -1.42
C SER A 204 -24.91 -17.42 -0.09
N ASP A 205 -26.08 -18.06 -0.12
CA ASP A 205 -26.77 -18.53 1.08
C ASP A 205 -26.09 -19.74 1.74
N THR A 206 -24.95 -20.21 1.22
CA THR A 206 -24.20 -21.35 1.75
C THR A 206 -22.76 -20.94 2.02
N CYS A 207 -22.31 -21.16 3.25
CA CYS A 207 -20.98 -20.74 3.68
C CYS A 207 -19.87 -21.56 3.01
N PRO A 208 -18.90 -20.93 2.32
CA PRO A 208 -17.85 -21.65 1.62
C PRO A 208 -16.88 -22.37 2.58
N GLU A 209 -16.79 -21.94 3.84
CA GLU A 209 -15.87 -22.55 4.81
C GLU A 209 -16.46 -23.71 5.61
N CYS A 210 -17.72 -23.59 6.05
CA CYS A 210 -18.34 -24.61 6.91
C CYS A 210 -19.55 -25.32 6.29
N GLY A 211 -19.95 -24.95 5.07
CA GLY A 211 -21.10 -25.52 4.36
C GLY A 211 -22.47 -25.20 4.99
N LYS A 212 -22.52 -24.37 6.04
CA LYS A 212 -23.78 -24.02 6.71
C LYS A 212 -24.53 -22.94 5.95
N LYS A 213 -25.85 -23.00 6.02
CA LYS A 213 -26.72 -21.98 5.44
C LYS A 213 -26.56 -20.64 6.17
N GLY A 214 -26.40 -19.56 5.41
CA GLY A 214 -26.38 -18.18 5.90
C GLY A 214 -27.78 -17.57 5.99
N THR A 215 -27.89 -16.50 6.77
CA THR A 215 -29.06 -15.61 6.82
C THR A 215 -28.80 -14.37 5.98
N PRO A 216 -29.81 -13.59 5.57
CA PRO A 216 -29.55 -12.24 5.06
C PRO A 216 -28.66 -11.45 6.02
N LEU A 217 -27.67 -10.75 5.47
CA LEU A 217 -26.72 -9.96 6.23
C LEU A 217 -27.39 -8.70 6.80
N ASP A 218 -27.05 -8.34 8.03
CA ASP A 218 -27.42 -7.08 8.68
C ASP A 218 -26.18 -6.19 8.86
N ALA A 219 -26.36 -4.87 8.90
CA ALA A 219 -25.29 -3.91 9.12
C ALA A 219 -24.55 -4.14 10.47
N GLU A 220 -25.28 -4.63 11.47
CA GLU A 220 -24.77 -4.89 12.82
C GLU A 220 -24.25 -6.32 13.01
N ASP A 221 -24.34 -7.18 11.99
CA ASP A 221 -23.82 -8.54 12.10
C ASP A 221 -22.31 -8.53 12.36
N PRO A 222 -21.82 -9.29 13.36
CA PRO A 222 -20.41 -9.26 13.73
C PRO A 222 -19.59 -10.05 12.71
N ILE A 223 -18.70 -9.36 12.01
CA ILE A 223 -17.77 -9.91 11.03
C ILE A 223 -16.42 -10.15 11.67
N TYR A 224 -15.87 -11.34 11.45
CA TYR A 224 -14.53 -11.72 11.87
C TYR A 224 -13.49 -10.87 11.15
N ILE A 225 -12.66 -10.19 11.94
CA ILE A 225 -11.61 -9.29 11.46
C ILE A 225 -10.26 -10.03 11.43
N GLY A 226 -9.94 -10.74 12.51
CA GLY A 226 -8.66 -11.44 12.63
C GLY A 226 -8.39 -11.97 14.03
N GLU A 227 -7.21 -12.59 14.20
CA GLU A 227 -6.74 -13.12 15.47
C GLU A 227 -5.52 -12.34 15.96
N LEU A 228 -5.54 -11.95 17.23
CA LEU A 228 -4.53 -11.09 17.85
C LEU A 228 -3.85 -11.81 19.01
N PRO A 229 -2.51 -11.83 19.10
CA PRO A 229 -1.80 -12.25 20.31
C PRO A 229 -2.18 -11.39 21.52
N GLY A 230 -2.27 -11.98 22.71
CA GLY A 230 -2.67 -11.30 23.95
C GLY A 230 -1.81 -10.09 24.28
N LYS A 231 -0.51 -10.14 23.96
CA LYS A 231 0.42 -9.01 24.14
C LYS A 231 0.02 -7.73 23.40
N LEU A 232 -0.75 -7.84 22.30
CA LEU A 232 -1.18 -6.70 21.49
C LEU A 232 -2.58 -6.18 21.87
N ARG A 233 -3.26 -6.79 22.86
CA ARG A 233 -4.65 -6.45 23.21
C ARG A 233 -4.85 -4.97 23.55
N ASN A 234 -3.91 -4.37 24.28
CA ASN A 234 -4.00 -2.95 24.65
C ASN A 234 -3.76 -2.04 23.42
N ALA A 235 -2.86 -2.42 22.52
CA ALA A 235 -2.62 -1.68 21.27
C ALA A 235 -3.86 -1.72 20.36
N LEU A 236 -4.53 -2.87 20.29
CA LEU A 236 -5.83 -2.99 19.60
C LEU A 236 -6.89 -2.06 20.20
N GLN A 237 -7.01 -2.03 21.53
CA GLN A 237 -7.97 -1.14 22.20
C GLN A 237 -7.70 0.32 21.86
N ILE A 238 -6.44 0.74 21.80
CA ILE A 238 -6.06 2.11 21.41
C ILE A 238 -6.46 2.40 19.95
N ALA A 239 -6.10 1.50 19.03
CA ALA A 239 -6.39 1.66 17.60
C ALA A 239 -7.90 1.78 17.30
N PHE A 240 -8.72 0.97 17.97
CA PHE A 240 -10.17 0.98 17.80
C PHE A 240 -10.86 2.12 18.57
N SER A 241 -10.28 2.57 19.68
CA SER A 241 -10.80 3.72 20.43
C SER A 241 -10.57 5.04 19.71
N ALA A 242 -9.44 5.19 18.99
CA ALA A 242 -9.15 6.38 18.19
C ALA A 242 -10.14 6.60 17.02
N THR A 243 -10.77 5.52 16.57
CA THR A 243 -11.68 5.48 15.41
C THR A 243 -13.14 5.29 15.80
N GLU A 244 -13.43 5.22 17.11
CA GLU A 244 -14.77 4.95 17.67
C GLU A 244 -15.43 3.69 17.06
N ILE A 245 -14.63 2.68 16.69
CA ILE A 245 -15.13 1.45 16.08
C ILE A 245 -15.59 0.49 17.17
N PRO A 246 -16.88 0.08 17.20
CA PRO A 246 -17.33 -0.96 18.10
C PRO A 246 -16.72 -2.32 17.70
N PHE A 247 -16.14 -3.04 18.65
CA PHE A 247 -15.61 -4.39 18.40
C PHE A 247 -15.84 -5.33 19.58
N ASN A 248 -15.87 -6.62 19.28
CA ASN A 248 -15.88 -7.71 20.25
C ASN A 248 -14.56 -8.50 20.14
N ALA A 249 -13.91 -8.75 21.27
CA ALA A 249 -12.73 -9.61 21.36
C ALA A 249 -13.05 -10.83 22.24
N TYR A 250 -13.00 -12.03 21.66
CA TYR A 250 -13.22 -13.27 22.40
C TYR A 250 -11.90 -14.02 22.56
N SER A 251 -11.54 -14.39 23.80
CA SER A 251 -10.33 -15.14 24.07
C SER A 251 -10.46 -16.58 23.56
N THR A 252 -9.38 -17.07 22.96
CA THR A 252 -9.20 -18.46 22.56
C THR A 252 -8.20 -19.11 23.52
N LEU A 253 -8.70 -19.70 24.60
CA LEU A 253 -7.88 -20.52 25.49
C LEU A 253 -7.53 -21.85 24.80
N GLY A 254 -6.24 -22.10 24.56
CA GLY A 254 -5.75 -23.40 24.14
C GLY A 254 -6.12 -24.46 25.19
N THR A 255 -6.83 -25.50 24.77
CA THR A 255 -7.43 -26.55 25.63
C THR A 255 -6.43 -27.45 26.38
N GLY A 256 -5.15 -27.07 26.49
CA GLY A 256 -4.08 -27.97 26.93
C GLY A 256 -3.01 -27.41 27.87
N PHE A 257 -3.05 -26.15 28.30
CA PHE A 257 -1.98 -25.60 29.15
C PHE A 257 -2.49 -24.98 30.46
N THR A 258 -1.90 -25.44 31.56
CA THR A 258 -2.11 -25.00 32.94
C THR A 258 -1.85 -23.50 33.13
N LEU A 259 -2.63 -22.89 34.05
CA LEU A 259 -2.64 -21.51 34.56
C LEU A 259 -1.28 -20.86 34.94
N SER A 260 -0.16 -21.55 34.76
CA SER A 260 1.18 -21.11 35.18
C SER A 260 1.97 -20.35 34.12
N ALA A 261 1.45 -20.19 32.88
CA ALA A 261 2.18 -19.55 31.79
C ALA A 261 1.70 -18.13 31.40
N GLY A 262 0.65 -17.60 32.05
CA GLY A 262 0.17 -16.22 31.84
C GLY A 262 -0.17 -15.87 30.38
N ASP A 263 -0.32 -14.57 30.11
CA ASP A 263 -0.76 -13.93 28.85
C ASP A 263 0.04 -14.32 27.57
N ILE A 264 1.04 -15.20 27.69
CA ILE A 264 1.92 -15.64 26.60
C ILE A 264 1.17 -16.51 25.58
N PHE A 265 0.15 -17.26 26.00
CA PHE A 265 -0.57 -18.20 25.14
C PHE A 265 -2.04 -17.82 24.87
N GLU A 266 -2.44 -16.61 25.28
CA GLU A 266 -3.79 -16.12 24.99
C GLU A 266 -3.79 -15.43 23.62
N SER A 267 -4.73 -15.82 22.76
CA SER A 267 -5.06 -15.08 21.54
C SER A 267 -6.52 -14.64 21.59
N TYR A 268 -6.84 -13.62 20.81
CA TYR A 268 -8.16 -13.00 20.76
C TYR A 268 -8.68 -12.97 19.34
N LYS A 269 -9.87 -13.53 19.12
CA LYS A 269 -10.60 -13.36 17.87
C LYS A 269 -11.40 -12.07 17.91
N ILE A 270 -11.16 -11.21 16.93
CA ILE A 270 -11.72 -9.87 16.85
C ILE A 270 -12.85 -9.85 15.84
N TYR A 271 -13.95 -9.18 16.21
CA TYR A 271 -15.14 -9.02 15.39
C TYR A 271 -15.61 -7.58 15.43
N ALA A 272 -16.09 -7.04 14.31
CA ALA A 272 -16.72 -5.72 14.22
C ALA A 272 -18.01 -5.79 13.41
N PRO A 273 -18.98 -4.88 13.61
CA PRO A 273 -20.17 -4.79 12.77
C PRO A 273 -19.83 -4.74 11.28
N TYR A 274 -20.63 -5.38 10.43
CA TYR A 274 -20.42 -5.39 8.99
C TYR A 274 -20.22 -3.98 8.45
N ALA A 275 -21.08 -3.03 8.83
CA ALA A 275 -21.03 -1.63 8.38
C ALA A 275 -19.72 -0.89 8.71
N ARG A 276 -18.93 -1.38 9.67
CA ARG A 276 -17.63 -0.83 10.05
C ARG A 276 -16.48 -1.82 9.83
N SER A 277 -16.74 -2.96 9.18
CA SER A 277 -15.78 -4.07 9.13
C SER A 277 -14.53 -3.78 8.30
N GLU A 278 -14.63 -2.96 7.24
CA GLU A 278 -13.46 -2.54 6.47
C GLU A 278 -12.58 -1.57 7.25
N GLU A 279 -13.17 -0.60 7.92
CA GLU A 279 -12.43 0.32 8.81
C GLU A 279 -11.79 -0.44 9.98
N ALA A 280 -12.51 -1.41 10.53
CA ALA A 280 -12.00 -2.28 11.60
C ALA A 280 -10.80 -3.12 11.14
N LYS A 281 -10.80 -3.62 9.89
CA LYS A 281 -9.64 -4.34 9.34
C LYS A 281 -8.42 -3.44 9.23
N VAL A 282 -8.59 -2.21 8.76
CA VAL A 282 -7.49 -1.23 8.67
C VAL A 282 -6.91 -0.93 10.06
N ALA A 283 -7.77 -0.61 11.03
CA ALA A 283 -7.34 -0.36 12.42
C ALA A 283 -6.72 -1.61 13.07
N PHE A 284 -7.18 -2.80 12.71
CA PHE A 284 -6.62 -4.06 13.20
C PHE A 284 -5.21 -4.33 12.65
N LEU A 285 -4.98 -4.09 11.36
CA LEU A 285 -3.68 -4.30 10.73
C LEU A 285 -2.62 -3.33 11.24
N SER A 286 -2.98 -2.06 11.49
CA SER A 286 -2.02 -1.08 12.03
C SER A 286 -1.46 -1.45 13.40
N VAL A 287 -2.15 -2.32 14.16
CA VAL A 287 -1.66 -2.81 15.46
C VAL A 287 -0.37 -3.60 15.29
N PHE A 288 -0.24 -4.38 14.22
CA PHE A 288 0.96 -5.17 13.96
C PHE A 288 2.09 -4.29 13.43
N GLU A 289 1.79 -3.37 12.51
CA GLU A 289 2.76 -2.44 11.93
C GLU A 289 3.46 -1.57 13.00
N ILE A 290 2.71 -1.09 13.99
CA ILE A 290 3.27 -0.22 15.07
C ILE A 290 4.12 -1.04 16.06
N ASN A 291 3.89 -2.34 16.19
CA ASN A 291 4.48 -3.16 17.25
C ASN A 291 5.47 -4.22 16.72
N ASP A 292 5.76 -4.25 15.42
CA ASP A 292 6.81 -5.09 14.83
C ASP A 292 8.24 -4.55 15.13
N ASP A 293 8.36 -3.33 15.64
CA ASP A 293 9.62 -2.69 16.06
C ASP A 293 9.92 -2.79 17.59
N ALA A 294 9.16 -3.60 18.36
CA ALA A 294 9.26 -3.69 19.83
C ALA A 294 9.77 -5.04 20.37
#